data_AF-A0A521SAR4-F1
#
_entry.id   AF-A0A521SAR4-F1
#
_cell.length_a   1.000
_cell.length_b   1.000
_cell.length_c   1.000
_cell.angle_alpha   90.00
_cell.angle_beta   90.00
_cell.angle_gamma   90.00
#
_symmetry.space_group_name_H-M   'P 1'
#
loop_
_entity.id
_entity.type
_entity.pdbx_description
1 polymer ?
#
loop_
_entity_poly.entity_id
_entity_poly.type
_entity_poly.pdbx_seq_one_letter_code
_entity_poly.pdbx_strand_id
1 'polypeptide(L)'
;MIDQQIITYSKEKGFHRQTLERWLKLTQVDREALLNLAQGLKIGENHFRDFLDWLEEIALRDGVSFCEIFDGEALRKISSDPRLGRNDKLKQIKEELRRLRFPRLARMEEEVGKRLREMKFSPQIQITIPPGLEGGGLTVQMKASSYEELERLVGELARSLEKKAVKEIFALLRGAD
;
A
#
# COMPACT_ATOMS: atom_id res chain seq x y z
N MET A 1 5.08 -20.45 -25.77
CA MET A 1 5.32 -19.07 -26.23
C MET A 1 4.59 -18.12 -25.29
N ILE A 2 5.31 -17.48 -24.37
CA ILE A 2 4.73 -16.57 -23.36
C ILE A 2 3.96 -15.42 -24.02
N ASP A 3 4.49 -14.89 -25.13
CA ASP A 3 3.86 -13.80 -25.89
C ASP A 3 2.47 -14.17 -26.39
N GLN A 4 2.26 -15.42 -26.82
CA GLN A 4 0.94 -15.88 -27.25
C GLN A 4 -0.05 -15.92 -26.09
N GLN A 5 0.40 -16.29 -24.89
CA GLN A 5 -0.44 -16.28 -23.69
C GLN A 5 -0.80 -14.86 -23.26
N ILE A 6 0.16 -13.93 -23.36
CA ILE A 6 -0.05 -12.49 -23.12
C ILE A 6 -1.11 -11.95 -24.10
N ILE A 7 -0.94 -12.20 -25.40
CA ILE A 7 -1.89 -11.76 -26.44
C ILE A 7 -3.29 -12.33 -26.18
N THR A 8 -3.39 -13.62 -25.85
CA THR A 8 -4.68 -14.26 -25.54
C THR A 8 -5.34 -13.61 -24.31
N TYR A 9 -4.59 -13.47 -23.21
CA TYR A 9 -5.10 -12.85 -21.99
C TYR A 9 -5.55 -11.40 -22.21
N SER A 10 -4.73 -10.61 -22.91
CA SER A 10 -5.03 -9.24 -23.30
C SER A 10 -6.30 -9.16 -24.15
N LYS A 11 -6.50 -10.07 -25.10
CA LYS A 11 -7.72 -10.12 -25.92
C LYS A 11 -8.95 -10.47 -25.10
N GLU A 12 -8.87 -11.48 -24.23
CA GLU A 12 -9.96 -11.90 -23.35
C GLU A 12 -10.39 -10.80 -22.38
N LYS A 13 -9.43 -9.99 -21.91
CA LYS A 13 -9.68 -8.90 -20.96
C LYS A 13 -9.94 -7.55 -21.61
N GLY A 14 -9.89 -7.46 -22.94
CA GLY A 14 -10.14 -6.22 -23.69
C GLY A 14 -9.04 -5.16 -23.50
N PHE A 15 -7.78 -5.58 -23.42
CA PHE A 15 -6.65 -4.65 -23.24
C PHE A 15 -6.45 -3.81 -24.49
N HIS A 16 -6.08 -2.54 -24.31
CA HIS A 16 -5.74 -1.67 -25.43
C HIS A 16 -4.42 -2.10 -26.07
N ARG A 17 -4.28 -1.85 -27.38
CA ARG A 17 -3.05 -2.16 -28.14
C ARG A 17 -1.80 -1.59 -27.48
N GLN A 18 -1.86 -0.35 -26.97
CA GLN A 18 -0.73 0.30 -26.33
C GLN A 18 -0.28 -0.43 -25.05
N THR A 19 -1.22 -0.91 -24.24
CA THR A 19 -0.93 -1.68 -23.02
C THR A 19 -0.26 -3.01 -23.35
N LEU A 20 -0.78 -3.71 -24.36
CA LEU A 20 -0.18 -4.94 -24.88
C LEU A 20 1.24 -4.71 -25.42
N GLU A 21 1.46 -3.65 -26.19
CA GLU A 21 2.78 -3.30 -26.73
C GLU A 21 3.80 -2.97 -25.65
N ARG A 22 3.40 -2.26 -24.60
CA ARG A 22 4.27 -2.01 -23.44
C ARG A 22 4.66 -3.31 -22.76
N TRP A 23 3.71 -4.22 -22.53
CA TRP A 23 3.97 -5.51 -21.92
C TRP A 23 4.92 -6.37 -22.77
N LEU A 24 4.71 -6.46 -24.08
CA LEU A 24 5.53 -7.27 -24.97
C LEU A 24 6.97 -6.75 -25.12
N LYS A 25 7.23 -5.47 -24.82
CA LYS A 25 8.58 -4.87 -24.82
C LYS A 25 9.40 -5.23 -23.59
N LEU A 26 8.80 -5.78 -22.54
CA LEU A 26 9.53 -6.17 -21.32
C LEU A 26 10.46 -7.36 -21.59
N THR A 27 11.40 -7.59 -20.68
CA THR A 27 12.23 -8.80 -20.70
C THR A 27 11.34 -10.05 -20.60
N GLN A 28 11.84 -11.21 -21.05
CA GLN A 28 11.06 -12.45 -20.95
C GLN A 28 10.70 -12.77 -19.48
N VAL A 29 11.63 -12.55 -18.56
CA VAL A 29 11.43 -12.82 -17.13
C VAL A 29 10.35 -11.90 -16.54
N ASP A 30 10.36 -10.60 -16.90
CA ASP A 30 9.34 -9.66 -16.44
C ASP A 30 7.97 -9.92 -17.09
N ARG A 31 7.95 -10.34 -18.36
CA ARG A 31 6.73 -10.79 -19.05
C ARG A 31 6.08 -11.95 -18.30
N GLU A 32 6.87 -12.95 -17.94
CA GLU A 32 6.43 -14.14 -17.21
C GLU A 32 5.91 -13.77 -15.82
N ALA A 33 6.66 -12.97 -15.05
CA ALA A 33 6.26 -12.55 -13.72
C ALA A 33 4.93 -11.76 -13.74
N LEU A 34 4.80 -10.80 -14.67
CA LEU A 34 3.59 -10.00 -14.81
C LEU A 34 2.39 -10.84 -15.32
N LEU A 35 2.61 -11.85 -16.16
CA LEU A 35 1.56 -12.77 -16.62
C LEU A 35 1.03 -13.63 -15.50
N ASN A 36 1.92 -14.21 -14.69
CA ASN A 36 1.55 -15.03 -13.55
C ASN A 36 0.67 -14.24 -12.57
N LEU A 37 1.06 -12.98 -12.30
CA LEU A 37 0.25 -12.08 -11.47
C LEU A 37 -1.10 -11.77 -12.11
N ALA A 38 -1.11 -11.37 -13.38
CA ALA A 38 -2.32 -10.97 -14.11
C ALA A 38 -3.35 -12.12 -14.13
N GLN A 39 -2.91 -13.34 -14.45
CA GLN A 39 -3.77 -14.52 -14.47
C GLN A 39 -4.23 -14.92 -13.07
N GLY A 40 -3.31 -14.98 -12.09
CA GLY A 40 -3.63 -15.38 -10.72
C GLY A 40 -4.66 -14.47 -10.04
N LEU A 41 -4.59 -13.16 -10.32
CA LEU A 41 -5.54 -12.17 -9.79
C LEU A 41 -6.69 -11.84 -10.76
N LYS A 42 -6.70 -12.42 -11.97
CA LYS A 42 -7.62 -12.12 -13.08
C LYS A 42 -7.76 -10.62 -13.35
N ILE A 43 -6.64 -9.90 -13.33
CA ILE A 43 -6.53 -8.43 -13.43
C ILE A 43 -7.16 -7.92 -14.72
N GLY A 44 -8.06 -6.94 -14.62
CA GLY A 44 -8.59 -6.20 -15.78
C GLY A 44 -7.70 -5.05 -16.21
N GLU A 45 -7.92 -4.51 -17.41
CA GLU A 45 -7.08 -3.48 -18.06
C GLU A 45 -6.73 -2.30 -17.15
N ASN A 46 -7.71 -1.74 -16.43
CA ASN A 46 -7.47 -0.56 -15.58
C ASN A 46 -6.44 -0.85 -14.48
N HIS A 47 -6.61 -1.95 -13.75
CA HIS A 47 -5.65 -2.34 -12.71
C HIS A 47 -4.31 -2.75 -13.31
N PHE A 48 -4.31 -3.39 -14.48
CA PHE A 48 -3.09 -3.78 -15.16
C PHE A 48 -2.25 -2.56 -15.56
N ARG A 49 -2.90 -1.52 -16.09
CA ARG A 49 -2.24 -0.26 -16.44
C ARG A 49 -1.64 0.42 -15.22
N ASP A 50 -2.40 0.55 -14.13
CA ASP A 50 -1.89 1.08 -12.86
C ASP A 50 -0.63 0.33 -12.41
N PHE A 51 -0.66 -1.01 -12.46
CA PHE A 51 0.45 -1.85 -12.04
C PHE A 51 1.66 -1.66 -12.95
N LEU A 52 1.44 -1.64 -14.26
CA LEU A 52 2.50 -1.45 -15.24
C LEU A 52 3.18 -0.08 -15.06
N ASP A 53 2.40 0.99 -14.89
CA ASP A 53 2.92 2.34 -14.63
C ASP A 53 3.77 2.36 -13.34
N TRP A 54 3.28 1.75 -12.26
CA TRP A 54 4.00 1.76 -10.98
C TRP A 54 5.25 0.90 -11.00
N LEU A 55 5.20 -0.26 -11.66
CA LEU A 55 6.37 -1.15 -11.81
C LEU A 55 7.46 -0.49 -12.65
N GLU A 56 7.09 0.16 -13.75
CA GLU A 56 8.05 0.93 -14.57
C GLU A 56 8.72 2.04 -13.76
N GLU A 57 7.95 2.78 -12.97
CA GLU A 57 8.50 3.85 -12.11
C GLU A 57 9.42 3.32 -11.00
N ILE A 58 9.05 2.23 -10.33
CA ILE A 58 9.88 1.60 -9.29
C ILE A 58 11.15 1.03 -9.91
N ALA A 59 11.03 0.27 -10.99
CA ALA A 59 12.15 -0.35 -11.70
C ALA A 59 13.16 0.70 -12.17
N LEU A 60 12.67 1.80 -12.75
CA LEU A 60 13.52 2.90 -13.21
C LEU A 60 14.24 3.60 -12.06
N ARG A 61 13.54 3.85 -10.94
CA ARG A 61 14.10 4.54 -9.77
C ARG A 61 15.14 3.70 -9.05
N ASP A 62 14.86 2.41 -8.85
CA ASP A 62 15.67 1.51 -8.02
C ASP A 62 16.69 0.69 -8.82
N GLY A 63 16.59 0.68 -10.16
CA GLY A 63 17.49 -0.07 -11.03
C GLY A 63 17.28 -1.58 -10.98
N VAL A 64 16.04 -2.02 -10.72
CA VAL A 64 15.64 -3.43 -10.56
C VAL A 64 14.63 -3.85 -11.63
N SER A 65 14.54 -5.15 -11.90
CA SER A 65 13.52 -5.75 -12.77
C SER A 65 12.16 -5.91 -12.08
N PHE A 66 11.10 -6.17 -12.84
CA PHE A 66 9.77 -6.42 -12.25
C PHE A 66 9.76 -7.73 -11.48
N CYS A 67 10.48 -8.73 -11.98
CA CYS A 67 10.67 -9.99 -11.28
C CYS A 67 11.27 -9.78 -9.88
N GLU A 68 12.32 -8.97 -9.76
CA GLU A 68 12.94 -8.64 -8.47
C GLU A 68 11.98 -7.89 -7.54
N ILE A 69 11.14 -7.00 -8.08
CA ILE A 69 10.09 -6.32 -7.30
C ILE A 69 9.10 -7.36 -6.73
N PHE A 70 8.57 -8.24 -7.58
CA PHE A 70 7.62 -9.28 -7.15
C PHE A 70 8.23 -10.31 -6.19
N ASP A 71 9.54 -10.53 -6.30
CA ASP A 71 10.31 -11.39 -5.40
C ASP A 71 10.61 -10.76 -4.04
N GLY A 72 10.29 -9.48 -3.85
CA GLY A 72 10.31 -8.82 -2.56
C GLY A 72 9.47 -9.56 -1.51
N GLU A 73 9.98 -9.65 -0.29
CA GLU A 73 9.39 -10.42 0.81
C GLU A 73 7.91 -10.06 1.07
N ALA A 74 7.56 -8.77 1.03
CA ALA A 74 6.20 -8.30 1.26
C ALA A 74 5.22 -8.81 0.19
N LEU A 75 5.56 -8.68 -1.09
CA LEU A 75 4.72 -9.13 -2.20
C LEU A 75 4.64 -10.67 -2.27
N ARG A 76 5.74 -11.37 -1.98
CA ARG A 76 5.72 -12.84 -1.85
C ARG A 76 4.78 -13.31 -0.75
N LYS A 77 4.84 -12.71 0.45
CA LYS A 77 3.94 -13.05 1.58
C LYS A 77 2.48 -12.88 1.19
N ILE A 78 2.11 -11.76 0.58
CA ILE A 78 0.72 -11.50 0.13
C ILE A 78 0.29 -12.54 -0.92
N SER A 79 1.16 -12.82 -1.89
CA SER A 79 0.87 -13.74 -2.97
C SER A 79 0.69 -15.18 -2.48
N SER A 80 1.49 -15.61 -1.50
CA SER A 80 1.45 -16.96 -0.93
C SER A 80 0.41 -17.15 0.17
N ASP A 81 -0.16 -16.09 0.76
CA ASP A 81 -1.10 -16.23 1.89
C ASP A 81 -2.38 -16.96 1.44
N PRO A 82 -2.67 -18.17 1.96
CA PRO A 82 -3.85 -18.94 1.57
C PRO A 82 -5.15 -18.36 2.15
N ARG A 83 -5.07 -17.47 3.15
CA ARG A 83 -6.23 -16.86 3.81
C ARG A 83 -6.81 -15.69 3.03
N LEU A 84 -6.02 -15.11 2.12
CA LEU A 84 -6.44 -13.94 1.35
C LEU A 84 -7.18 -14.37 0.09
N GLY A 85 -8.41 -13.85 -0.06
CA GLY A 85 -9.14 -13.95 -1.32
C GLY A 85 -8.46 -13.14 -2.42
N ARG A 86 -8.80 -13.45 -3.68
CA ARG A 86 -8.23 -12.78 -4.86
C ARG A 86 -8.30 -11.25 -4.79
N ASN A 87 -9.45 -10.71 -4.39
CA ASN A 87 -9.65 -9.26 -4.30
C ASN A 87 -8.83 -8.63 -3.17
N ASP A 88 -8.68 -9.33 -2.04
CA ASP A 88 -7.84 -8.87 -0.93
C ASP A 88 -6.36 -8.87 -1.31
N LYS A 89 -5.89 -9.92 -2.01
CA LYS A 89 -4.54 -9.96 -2.58
C LYS A 89 -4.30 -8.80 -3.52
N LEU A 90 -5.23 -8.54 -4.45
CA LEU A 90 -5.13 -7.41 -5.38
C LEU A 90 -5.01 -6.08 -4.64
N LYS A 91 -5.84 -5.86 -3.62
CA LYS A 91 -5.80 -4.64 -2.80
C LYS A 91 -4.48 -4.49 -2.06
N GLN A 92 -3.99 -5.56 -1.43
CA GLN A 92 -2.74 -5.52 -0.67
C GLN A 92 -1.52 -5.36 -1.56
N ILE A 93 -1.46 -6.04 -2.71
CA ILE A 93 -0.39 -5.86 -3.69
C ILE A 93 -0.38 -4.43 -4.22
N LYS A 94 -1.56 -3.86 -4.51
CA LYS A 94 -1.69 -2.45 -4.90
C LYS A 94 -1.12 -1.53 -3.81
N GLU A 95 -1.47 -1.75 -2.55
CA GLU A 95 -0.94 -0.94 -1.46
C GLU A 95 0.59 -1.07 -1.30
N GLU A 96 1.13 -2.29 -1.39
CA GLU A 96 2.58 -2.49 -1.30
C GLU A 96 3.33 -1.86 -2.48
N LEU A 97 2.82 -1.98 -3.71
CA LEU A 97 3.41 -1.28 -4.86
C LEU A 97 3.35 0.25 -4.69
N ARG A 98 2.27 0.80 -4.10
CA ARG A 98 2.20 2.23 -3.76
C ARG A 98 3.30 2.63 -2.77
N ARG A 99 3.52 1.83 -1.72
CA ARG A 99 4.57 2.09 -0.71
C ARG A 99 5.96 2.00 -1.33
N LEU A 100 6.20 1.02 -2.19
CA LEU A 100 7.44 0.92 -2.96
C LEU A 100 7.63 2.10 -3.90
N ARG A 101 6.58 2.61 -4.54
CA ARG A 101 6.62 3.79 -5.42
C ARG A 101 6.96 5.09 -4.67
N PHE A 102 6.53 5.22 -3.42
CA PHE A 102 6.76 6.43 -2.60
C PHE A 102 7.53 6.13 -1.30
N PRO A 103 8.82 5.76 -1.34
CA PRO A 103 9.55 5.22 -0.19
C PRO A 103 9.77 6.26 0.91
N ARG A 104 9.93 7.54 0.55
CA ARG A 104 10.02 8.63 1.54
C ARG A 104 8.70 8.77 2.31
N LEU A 105 7.59 8.78 1.59
CA LEU A 105 6.26 8.86 2.17
C LEU A 105 5.95 7.63 3.04
N ALA A 106 6.28 6.43 2.56
CA ALA A 106 6.12 5.20 3.32
C ALA A 106 6.93 5.19 4.62
N ARG A 107 8.16 5.72 4.61
CA ARG A 107 8.97 5.90 5.83
C ARG A 107 8.33 6.87 6.81
N MET A 108 7.79 8.00 6.31
CA MET A 108 7.08 8.96 7.16
C MET A 108 5.81 8.35 7.78
N GLU A 109 5.00 7.63 6.99
CA GLU A 109 3.83 6.89 7.48
C GLU A 109 4.23 5.88 8.58
N GLU A 110 5.34 5.16 8.39
CA GLU A 110 5.85 4.20 9.36
C GLU A 110 6.38 4.86 10.65
N GLU A 111 7.10 5.98 10.53
CA GLU A 111 7.60 6.73 11.67
C GLU A 111 6.45 7.28 12.53
N VAL A 112 5.44 7.88 11.88
CA VAL A 112 4.24 8.38 12.57
C VAL A 112 3.50 7.21 13.22
N GLY A 113 3.30 6.10 12.52
CA GLY A 113 2.68 4.90 13.06
C GLY A 113 3.44 4.32 14.26
N LYS A 114 4.78 4.32 14.23
CA LYS A 114 5.62 3.88 15.36
C LYS A 114 5.42 4.78 16.57
N ARG A 115 5.49 6.10 16.40
CA ARG A 115 5.27 7.08 17.48
C ARG A 115 3.88 6.93 18.10
N LEU A 116 2.84 6.74 17.28
CA LEU A 116 1.48 6.48 17.77
C LEU A 116 1.38 5.19 18.59
N ARG A 117 2.06 4.11 18.18
CA ARG A 117 2.10 2.85 18.96
C ARG A 117 2.83 3.01 20.29
N GLU A 118 3.91 3.79 20.33
CA GLU A 118 4.67 4.06 21.56
C GLU A 118 3.88 4.86 22.60
N MET A 119 2.85 5.60 22.16
CA MET A 119 1.95 6.30 23.08
C MET A 119 1.07 5.38 23.92
N LYS A 120 0.93 4.10 23.53
CA LYS A 120 0.20 3.04 24.25
C LYS A 120 -1.21 3.45 24.67
N PHE A 121 -1.99 3.95 23.72
CA PHE A 121 -3.41 4.19 23.94
C PHE A 121 -4.16 2.89 24.27
N SER A 122 -5.22 2.99 25.08
CA SER A 122 -6.21 1.95 25.25
C SER A 122 -6.72 1.47 23.88
N PRO A 123 -7.00 0.17 23.69
CA PRO A 123 -7.55 -0.36 22.43
C PRO A 123 -8.89 0.28 22.02
N GLN A 124 -9.54 1.01 22.92
CA GLN A 124 -10.77 1.76 22.67
C GLN A 124 -10.53 3.14 22.04
N ILE A 125 -9.29 3.61 22.01
CA ILE A 125 -8.86 4.83 21.33
C ILE A 125 -8.04 4.40 20.11
N GLN A 126 -8.61 4.60 18.93
CA GLN A 126 -7.92 4.36 17.67
C GLN A 126 -7.50 5.71 17.09
N ILE A 127 -6.22 5.82 16.77
CA ILE A 127 -5.68 6.97 16.04
C ILE A 127 -5.24 6.48 14.68
N THR A 128 -5.79 7.09 13.64
CA THR A 128 -5.45 6.82 12.25
C THR A 128 -4.94 8.08 11.57
N ILE A 129 -4.04 7.89 10.61
CA ILE A 129 -3.54 8.92 9.72
C ILE A 129 -4.08 8.66 8.31
N PRO A 130 -4.38 9.71 7.53
CA PRO A 130 -4.81 9.54 6.16
C PRO A 130 -3.69 8.88 5.33
N PRO A 131 -4.03 7.98 4.39
CA PRO A 131 -3.07 7.47 3.43
C PRO A 131 -2.40 8.63 2.68
N GLY A 132 -1.08 8.56 2.52
CA GLY A 132 -0.29 9.60 1.90
C GLY A 132 -0.14 10.89 2.72
N LEU A 133 -0.57 10.89 3.99
CA LEU A 133 -0.45 12.01 4.93
C LEU A 133 -1.10 13.31 4.43
N GLU A 134 -2.01 13.22 3.46
CA GLU A 134 -2.67 14.39 2.88
C GLU A 134 -3.55 15.11 3.90
N GLY A 135 -3.53 16.45 3.87
CA GLY A 135 -4.35 17.28 4.76
C GLY A 135 -3.79 17.50 6.16
N GLY A 136 -2.64 16.90 6.52
CA GLY A 136 -1.90 17.21 7.76
C GLY A 136 -2.67 16.92 9.06
N GLY A 137 -3.70 16.09 8.99
CA GLY A 137 -4.60 15.77 10.09
C GLY A 137 -4.43 14.34 10.61
N LEU A 138 -4.94 14.10 11.81
CA LEU A 138 -5.13 12.76 12.36
C LEU A 138 -6.60 12.58 12.73
N THR A 139 -7.10 11.36 12.62
CA THR A 139 -8.43 10.98 13.07
C THR A 139 -8.32 10.23 14.38
N VAL A 140 -9.04 10.68 15.40
CA VAL A 140 -9.21 9.94 16.66
C VAL A 140 -10.62 9.37 16.69
N GLN A 141 -10.73 8.07 16.87
CA GLN A 141 -11.98 7.35 17.05
C GLN A 141 -12.00 6.69 18.42
N MET A 142 -13.06 6.96 19.19
CA MET A 142 -13.28 6.36 20.51
C MET A 142 -14.59 5.59 20.51
N LYS A 143 -14.60 4.41 21.16
CA LYS A 143 -15.82 3.61 21.33
C LYS A 143 -16.09 3.38 22.81
N ALA A 144 -17.22 3.91 23.28
CA ALA A 144 -17.72 3.77 24.64
C ALA A 144 -19.18 3.31 24.64
N SER A 145 -19.57 2.56 25.66
CA SER A 145 -20.93 2.07 25.90
C SER A 145 -21.63 2.76 27.08
N SER A 146 -20.93 3.66 27.80
CA SER A 146 -21.51 4.51 28.83
C SER A 146 -20.86 5.91 28.85
N TYR A 147 -21.49 6.83 29.58
CA TYR A 147 -20.95 8.18 29.80
C TYR A 147 -19.62 8.13 30.55
N GLU A 148 -19.54 7.34 31.62
CA GLU A 148 -18.36 7.21 32.49
C GLU A 148 -17.17 6.63 31.70
N GLU A 149 -17.44 5.73 30.76
CA GLU A 149 -16.43 5.18 29.88
C GLU A 149 -15.91 6.23 28.88
N LEU A 150 -16.80 7.02 28.27
CA LEU A 150 -16.40 8.10 27.38
C LEU A 150 -15.56 9.15 28.14
N GLU A 151 -15.99 9.55 29.33
CA GLU A 151 -15.27 10.50 30.19
C GLU A 151 -13.86 9.99 30.52
N ARG A 152 -13.73 8.69 30.87
CA ARG A 152 -12.43 8.05 31.10
C ARG A 152 -11.54 8.09 29.85
N LEU A 153 -12.08 7.78 28.67
CA LEU A 153 -11.32 7.78 27.40
C LEU A 153 -10.86 9.18 27.02
N VAL A 154 -11.71 10.20 27.20
CA VAL A 154 -11.34 11.60 26.97
C VAL A 154 -10.22 12.03 27.93
N GLY A 155 -10.30 11.66 29.22
CA GLY A 155 -9.25 11.95 30.19
C GLY A 155 -7.94 11.21 29.91
N GLU A 156 -7.98 9.99 29.37
CA GLU A 156 -6.81 9.26 28.89
C GLU A 156 -6.15 9.94 27.68
N LEU A 157 -6.97 10.36 26.70
CA LEU A 157 -6.51 11.11 25.54
C LEU A 157 -5.83 12.42 25.97
N ALA A 158 -6.48 13.21 26.82
CA ALA A 158 -5.95 14.49 27.30
C ALA A 158 -4.55 14.34 27.95
N ARG A 159 -4.40 13.38 28.88
CA ARG A 159 -3.09 13.08 29.51
C ARG A 159 -2.03 12.62 28.50
N SER A 160 -2.44 11.94 27.44
CA SER A 160 -1.52 11.49 26.40
C SER A 160 -1.10 12.62 25.46
N LEU A 161 -1.95 13.63 25.26
CA LEU A 161 -1.64 14.83 24.46
C LEU A 161 -0.61 15.75 25.13
N GLU A 162 -0.45 15.68 26.46
CA GLU A 162 0.58 16.44 27.19
C GLU A 162 2.00 15.96 26.86
N LYS A 163 2.16 14.78 26.25
CA LYS A 163 3.46 14.26 25.83
C LYS A 163 3.96 14.99 24.59
N LYS A 164 5.26 15.35 24.58
CA LYS A 164 5.94 15.96 23.41
C LYS A 164 5.73 15.19 22.09
N ALA A 165 5.58 13.86 22.17
CA ALA A 165 5.39 12.98 21.02
C ALA A 165 4.23 13.40 20.09
N VAL A 166 3.14 13.96 20.61
CA VAL A 166 2.01 14.39 19.75
C VAL A 166 2.36 15.64 18.95
N LYS A 167 3.08 16.58 19.55
CA LYS A 167 3.55 17.78 18.85
C LYS A 167 4.52 17.40 17.73
N GLU A 168 5.37 16.41 17.98
CA GLU A 168 6.30 15.87 16.97
C GLU A 168 5.57 15.19 15.82
N ILE A 169 4.47 14.45 16.08
CA ILE A 169 3.63 13.88 15.03
C ILE A 169 3.04 14.98 14.13
N PHE A 170 2.51 16.06 14.71
CA PHE A 170 1.98 17.17 13.91
C PHE A 170 3.07 17.95 13.15
N ALA A 171 4.32 17.99 13.64
CA ALA A 171 5.44 18.55 12.89
C ALA A 171 5.77 17.69 11.66
N LEU A 172 5.85 16.36 11.84
CA LEU A 172 6.06 15.40 10.76
C LEU A 172 4.95 15.47 9.70
N LEU A 173 3.68 15.59 10.13
CA LEU A 173 2.52 15.70 9.24
C LEU A 173 2.51 17.00 8.42
N ARG A 174 3.15 18.07 8.91
CA ARG A 174 3.25 19.36 8.20
C ARG A 174 4.47 19.46 7.28
N GLY A 175 5.34 18.44 7.26
CA GLY A 175 6.58 18.46 6.49
C GLY A 175 7.59 19.48 7.01
N ALA A 176 7.55 19.82 8.29
CA ALA A 176 8.55 20.68 8.91
C ALA A 176 9.74 19.82 9.36
N ASP A 177 10.83 19.89 8.59
CA ASP A 177 12.19 19.59 9.06
C ASP A 177 12.68 20.69 10.03
#